data_AF-A0AAX2RNN5-F1
#
_entry.id   AF-A0AAX2RNN5-F1
#
_cell.length_a   1.000
_cell.length_b   1.000
_cell.length_c   1.000
_cell.angle_alpha   90.00
_cell.angle_beta   90.00
_cell.angle_gamma   90.00
#
_symmetry.space_group_name_H-M   'P 1'
#
loop_
_entity.id
_entity.type
_entity.pdbx_description
1 polymer ?
#
loop_
_entity_poly.entity_id
_entity_poly.type
_entity_poly.pdbx_seq_one_letter_code
_entity_poly.pdbx_strand_id
1 'polypeptide(L)'
;MMRNAMRGTSLLEAVLAVALLAAVMLAVAGSQLAMARAQRATIWRERALWLADARIERLHVAAQADDGLAARAAASLPGGAMMRGDGPGGVSYAVVGWRGGHAATGPRCDATGRPAQPPSCVRIPYRETDADER
;
A
#
# COMPACT_ATOMS: atom_id res chain seq x y z
N MET A 1 -47.38 -42.74 -15.73
CA MET A 1 -45.97 -42.55 -16.09
C MET A 1 -45.64 -41.05 -15.99
N MET A 2 -45.46 -40.51 -14.77
CA MET A 2 -45.31 -39.04 -14.55
C MET A 2 -44.30 -38.67 -13.45
N ARG A 3 -43.64 -39.66 -12.83
CA ARG A 3 -42.69 -39.44 -11.72
C ARG A 3 -41.28 -39.05 -12.17
N ASN A 4 -40.90 -39.31 -13.43
CA ASN A 4 -39.57 -38.97 -13.96
C ASN A 4 -39.48 -37.54 -14.50
N ALA A 5 -40.57 -37.00 -15.06
CA ALA A 5 -40.59 -35.62 -15.58
C ALA A 5 -40.47 -34.57 -14.47
N MET A 6 -41.18 -34.75 -13.34
CA MET A 6 -41.08 -33.86 -12.17
C MET A 6 -39.76 -33.98 -11.39
N ARG A 7 -39.10 -35.15 -11.42
CA ARG A 7 -37.78 -35.32 -10.78
C ARG A 7 -36.67 -34.63 -11.56
N GLY A 8 -36.74 -34.63 -12.90
CA GLY A 8 -35.77 -33.94 -13.75
C GLY A 8 -35.78 -32.42 -13.55
N THR A 9 -36.97 -31.81 -13.42
CA THR A 9 -37.11 -30.38 -13.14
C THR A 9 -36.64 -30.01 -11.73
N SER A 10 -36.96 -30.82 -10.71
CA SER A 10 -36.50 -30.60 -9.32
C SER A 10 -34.97 -30.76 -9.17
N LEU A 11 -34.35 -31.70 -9.88
CA LEU A 11 -32.88 -31.86 -9.88
C LEU A 11 -32.19 -30.68 -10.58
N LEU A 12 -32.72 -30.22 -11.72
CA LEU A 12 -32.19 -29.03 -12.41
C LEU A 12 -32.31 -27.79 -11.54
N GLU A 13 -33.44 -27.61 -10.85
CA GLU A 13 -33.65 -26.49 -9.94
C GLU A 13 -32.69 -26.54 -8.75
N ALA A 14 -32.51 -27.72 -8.14
CA ALA A 14 -31.53 -27.90 -7.07
C ALA A 14 -30.10 -27.64 -7.54
N VAL A 15 -29.70 -28.17 -8.71
CA VAL A 15 -28.37 -27.94 -9.29
C VAL A 15 -28.17 -26.45 -9.60
N LEU A 16 -29.18 -25.77 -10.13
CA LEU A 16 -29.12 -24.34 -10.40
C LEU A 16 -29.01 -23.53 -9.11
N ALA A 17 -29.81 -23.85 -8.08
CA ALA A 17 -29.73 -23.19 -6.78
C ALA A 17 -28.35 -23.37 -6.15
N VAL A 18 -27.79 -24.59 -6.20
CA VAL A 18 -26.43 -24.87 -5.72
C VAL A 18 -25.38 -24.11 -6.53
N ALA A 19 -25.50 -24.06 -7.86
CA ALA A 19 -24.58 -23.32 -8.71
C ALA A 19 -24.62 -21.80 -8.43
N LEU A 20 -25.82 -21.24 -8.23
CA LEU A 20 -25.99 -19.82 -7.87
C LEU A 20 -25.43 -19.51 -6.49
N LEU A 21 -25.71 -20.36 -5.49
CA LEU A 21 -25.14 -20.23 -4.15
C LEU A 21 -23.61 -20.29 -4.19
N ALA A 22 -23.04 -21.23 -4.95
CA ALA A 22 -21.60 -21.35 -5.12
C ALA A 22 -21.00 -20.09 -5.76
N ALA A 23 -21.63 -19.58 -6.84
CA ALA A 23 -21.20 -18.35 -7.50
C ALA A 23 -21.25 -17.13 -6.58
N VAL A 24 -22.31 -16.98 -5.77
CA VAL A 24 -22.44 -15.91 -4.77
C VAL A 24 -21.34 -16.03 -3.71
N MET A 25 -21.09 -17.23 -3.19
CA MET A 25 -20.05 -17.46 -2.18
C MET A 25 -18.65 -17.13 -2.73
N LEU A 26 -18.36 -17.49 -3.99
CA LEU A 26 -17.12 -17.12 -4.68
C LEU A 26 -16.97 -15.60 -4.82
N ALA A 27 -18.05 -14.90 -5.19
CA ALA A 27 -18.05 -13.44 -5.30
C ALA A 27 -17.80 -12.77 -3.94
N VAL A 28 -18.42 -13.27 -2.87
CA VAL A 28 -18.22 -12.75 -1.50
C VAL A 28 -16.80 -13.02 -1.00
N ALA A 29 -16.27 -14.23 -1.20
CA ALA A 29 -14.89 -14.53 -0.81
C ALA A 29 -13.89 -13.66 -1.58
N GLY A 30 -14.13 -13.45 -2.88
CA GLY A 30 -13.33 -12.55 -3.72
C GLY A 30 -13.34 -11.11 -3.22
N SER A 31 -14.52 -10.58 -2.84
CA SER A 31 -14.64 -9.21 -2.34
C SER A 31 -13.98 -9.02 -0.97
N GLN A 32 -14.15 -9.98 -0.05
CA GLN A 32 -13.48 -9.97 1.25
C GLN A 32 -11.96 -9.98 1.10
N LEU A 33 -11.45 -10.80 0.19
CA LEU A 33 -10.02 -10.89 -0.09
C LEU A 33 -9.48 -9.60 -0.72
N ALA A 34 -10.23 -8.98 -1.64
CA ALA A 34 -9.89 -7.68 -2.20
C ALA A 34 -9.85 -6.59 -1.12
N MET A 35 -10.85 -6.55 -0.23
CA MET A 35 -10.94 -5.59 0.87
C MET A 35 -9.79 -5.75 1.88
N ALA A 36 -9.46 -6.98 2.26
CA ALA A 36 -8.33 -7.27 3.14
C ALA A 36 -6.99 -6.82 2.54
N ARG A 37 -6.80 -6.98 1.22
CA ARG A 37 -5.61 -6.46 0.52
C ARG A 37 -5.57 -4.93 0.50
N ALA A 38 -6.72 -4.28 0.31
CA ALA A 38 -6.82 -2.82 0.34
C ALA A 38 -6.47 -2.27 1.73
N GLN A 39 -6.97 -2.86 2.81
CA GLN A 39 -6.66 -2.44 4.19
C GLN A 39 -5.18 -2.56 4.54
N ARG A 40 -4.50 -3.63 4.08
CA ARG A 40 -3.04 -3.75 4.30
C ARG A 40 -2.27 -2.63 3.60
N ALA A 41 -2.70 -2.25 2.39
CA ALA A 41 -2.08 -1.18 1.64
C ALA A 41 -2.27 0.20 2.30
N THR A 42 -3.42 0.45 2.96
CA THR A 42 -3.63 1.71 3.70
C THR A 42 -2.77 1.77 4.97
N ILE A 43 -2.70 0.69 5.73
CA ILE A 43 -1.87 0.62 6.95
C ILE A 43 -0.39 0.88 6.63
N TRP A 44 0.14 0.31 5.54
CA TRP A 44 1.53 0.57 5.14
C TRP A 44 1.77 2.02 4.74
N ARG A 45 0.78 2.67 4.09
CA ARG A 45 0.87 4.10 3.76
C ARG A 45 0.90 4.98 4.99
N GLU A 46 0.01 4.72 5.94
CA GLU A 46 -0.04 5.46 7.20
C GLU A 46 1.29 5.34 7.95
N ARG A 47 1.84 4.13 8.07
CA ARG A 47 3.16 3.91 8.67
C ARG A 47 4.28 4.63 7.93
N ALA A 48 4.24 4.62 6.60
CA ALA A 48 5.23 5.32 5.79
C ALA A 48 5.14 6.84 5.94
N LEU A 49 3.93 7.41 6.08
CA LEU A 49 3.72 8.82 6.38
C LEU A 49 4.32 9.20 7.74
N TRP A 50 4.01 8.43 8.79
CA TRP A 50 4.59 8.63 10.13
C TRP A 50 6.11 8.54 10.13
N LEU A 51 6.69 7.60 9.38
CA LEU A 51 8.15 7.47 9.26
C LEU A 51 8.79 8.63 8.48
N ALA A 52 8.14 9.11 7.42
CA ALA A 52 8.63 10.25 6.66
C ALA A 52 8.59 11.53 7.50
N ASP A 53 7.51 11.75 8.24
CA ASP A 53 7.35 12.88 9.15
C ASP A 53 8.37 12.85 10.29
N ALA A 54 8.53 11.71 10.96
CA ALA A 54 9.55 11.54 12.00
C ALA A 54 10.98 11.76 11.49
N ARG A 55 11.26 11.44 10.21
CA ARG A 55 12.57 11.75 9.60
C ARG A 55 12.76 13.26 9.44
N ILE A 56 11.73 13.98 9.01
CA ILE A 56 11.77 15.44 8.88
C ILE A 56 11.98 16.07 10.24
N GLU A 57 11.24 15.66 11.28
CA GLU A 57 11.43 16.15 12.65
C GLU A 57 12.86 15.91 13.15
N ARG A 58 13.41 14.70 12.91
CA ARG A 58 14.78 14.37 13.31
C ARG A 58 15.83 15.19 12.60
N LEU A 59 15.62 15.48 11.32
CA LEU A 59 16.54 16.31 10.54
C LEU A 59 16.64 17.75 11.10
N HIS A 60 15.55 18.30 11.63
CA HIS A 60 15.56 19.61 12.27
C HIS A 60 16.32 19.62 13.61
N VAL A 61 16.35 18.49 14.34
CA VAL A 61 17.02 18.40 15.66
C VAL A 61 18.48 17.96 15.54
N ALA A 62 18.78 17.02 14.66
CA ALA A 62 20.12 16.44 14.47
C ALA A 62 20.28 15.82 13.07
N ALA A 63 20.54 16.65 12.06
CA ALA A 63 20.56 16.28 10.65
C ALA A 63 21.49 15.10 10.27
N GLN A 64 22.58 14.89 11.01
CA GLN A 64 23.61 13.89 10.70
C GLN A 64 23.60 12.65 11.62
N ALA A 65 22.71 12.58 12.61
CA ALA A 65 22.66 11.41 13.49
C ALA A 65 21.98 10.22 12.79
N ASP A 66 22.58 9.03 12.90
CA ASP A 66 21.86 7.78 12.60
C ASP A 66 20.76 7.61 13.65
N ASP A 67 19.52 7.88 13.24
CA ASP A 67 18.34 7.89 14.08
C ASP A 67 17.65 6.51 14.12
N GLY A 68 18.20 5.53 13.41
CA GLY A 68 17.64 4.18 13.27
C GLY A 68 16.30 4.14 12.52
N LEU A 69 15.83 5.24 11.92
CA LEU A 69 14.55 5.24 11.20
C LEU A 69 14.60 4.36 9.95
N ALA A 70 15.75 4.24 9.30
CA ALA A 70 15.91 3.31 8.17
C ALA A 70 15.66 1.85 8.59
N ALA A 71 16.18 1.43 9.76
CA ALA A 71 15.93 0.11 10.32
C ALA A 71 14.45 -0.07 10.71
N ARG A 72 13.83 0.96 11.31
CA ARG A 72 12.39 0.94 11.62
C ARG A 72 11.53 0.82 10.37
N ALA A 73 11.91 1.48 9.27
CA ALA A 73 11.22 1.35 7.99
C ALA A 73 11.31 -0.08 7.45
N ALA A 74 12.49 -0.70 7.47
CA ALA A 74 12.68 -2.09 7.06
C ALA A 74 11.89 -3.10 7.92
N ALA A 75 11.74 -2.82 9.22
CA ALA A 75 10.96 -3.66 10.13
C ALA A 75 9.44 -3.44 10.03
N SER A 76 9.00 -2.22 9.74
CA SER A 76 7.58 -1.83 9.78
C SER A 76 6.85 -2.00 8.44
N LEU A 77 7.60 -2.08 7.35
CA LEU A 77 7.11 -2.11 5.98
C LEU A 77 7.75 -3.29 5.21
N PRO A 78 7.00 -3.94 4.30
CA PRO A 78 7.53 -5.06 3.54
C PRO A 78 8.65 -4.61 2.60
N GLY A 79 9.89 -5.02 2.87
CA GLY A 79 11.06 -4.55 2.12
C GLY A 79 11.21 -3.02 2.19
N GLY A 80 10.86 -2.43 3.35
CA GLY A 80 10.89 -1.00 3.56
C GLY A 80 12.27 -0.40 3.40
N ALA A 81 12.34 0.77 2.78
CA ALA A 81 13.55 1.56 2.65
C ALA A 81 13.23 3.05 2.85
N MET A 82 14.19 3.79 3.37
CA MET A 82 14.09 5.23 3.59
C MET A 82 15.24 5.92 2.87
N MET A 83 14.94 7.03 2.20
CA MET A 83 15.90 7.81 1.42
C MET A 83 15.61 9.30 1.59
N ARG A 84 16.66 10.12 1.54
CA ARG A 84 16.54 11.56 1.29
C ARG A 84 16.64 11.79 -0.22
N GLY A 85 15.75 12.59 -0.77
CA GLY A 85 15.85 13.08 -2.15
C GLY A 85 16.09 14.58 -2.16
N ASP A 86 16.97 15.06 -3.01
CA ASP A 86 17.18 16.49 -3.20
C ASP A 86 16.21 17.03 -4.24
N GLY A 87 15.82 18.29 -4.06
CA GLY A 87 14.85 18.99 -4.90
C GLY A 87 15.33 20.37 -5.33
N PRO A 88 14.67 20.96 -6.34
CA PRO A 88 14.99 22.31 -6.77
C PRO A 88 14.59 23.34 -5.69
N GLY A 89 15.32 24.45 -5.63
CA GLY A 89 14.97 25.61 -4.80
C GLY A 89 15.09 25.38 -3.29
N GLY A 90 16.07 24.58 -2.86
CA GLY A 90 16.31 24.29 -1.43
C GLY A 90 15.26 23.38 -0.78
N VAL A 91 14.37 22.78 -1.57
CA VAL A 91 13.43 21.78 -1.08
C VAL A 91 14.13 20.43 -1.06
N SER A 92 14.11 19.76 0.08
CA SER A 92 14.51 18.36 0.22
C SER A 92 13.26 17.49 0.39
N TYR A 93 13.40 16.18 0.23
CA TYR A 93 12.31 15.23 0.31
C TYR A 93 12.66 14.06 1.21
N ALA A 94 11.76 13.74 2.14
CA ALA A 94 11.78 12.47 2.84
C ALA A 94 11.00 11.45 2.02
N VAL A 95 11.65 10.36 1.62
CA VAL A 95 11.05 9.29 0.81
C VAL A 95 11.07 7.98 1.59
N VAL A 96 9.90 7.38 1.77
CA VAL A 96 9.75 6.06 2.39
C VAL A 96 9.06 5.14 1.40
N GLY A 97 9.74 4.08 0.97
CA GLY A 97 9.26 3.10 0.02
C GLY A 97 9.06 1.72 0.63
N TRP A 98 8.16 0.94 0.05
CA TRP A 98 7.94 -0.47 0.39
C TRP A 98 7.57 -1.28 -0.85
N ARG A 99 7.63 -2.60 -0.72
CA ARG A 99 7.22 -3.56 -1.75
C ARG A 99 5.69 -3.56 -1.85
N GLY A 100 5.15 -2.98 -2.92
CA GLY A 100 3.78 -3.22 -3.38
C GLY A 100 3.69 -4.46 -4.29
N GLY A 101 2.52 -5.07 -4.43
CA GLY A 101 2.29 -6.17 -5.38
C GLY A 101 2.63 -5.79 -6.84
N HIS A 102 2.86 -6.81 -7.68
CA HIS A 102 3.33 -6.74 -9.08
C HIS A 102 4.30 -5.58 -9.37
N ALA A 103 5.50 -5.74 -8.82
CA ALA A 103 6.76 -5.17 -9.29
C ALA A 103 6.82 -3.64 -9.48
N ALA A 104 7.35 -2.96 -8.46
CA ALA A 104 8.50 -2.07 -8.66
C ALA A 104 9.25 -1.88 -7.34
N THR A 105 10.38 -2.57 -7.20
CA THR A 105 11.52 -2.08 -6.41
C THR A 105 12.10 -0.86 -7.15
N GLY A 106 12.16 0.30 -6.50
CA GLY A 106 12.93 1.44 -7.01
C GLY A 106 12.16 2.75 -7.25
N PRO A 107 12.87 3.80 -7.71
CA PRO A 107 12.68 5.23 -7.38
C PRO A 107 11.52 5.91 -8.12
N ARG A 108 10.35 5.27 -8.17
CA ARG A 108 9.15 5.77 -8.89
C ARG A 108 8.17 6.57 -8.04
N CYS A 109 8.57 7.06 -6.87
CA CYS A 109 7.77 8.06 -6.16
C CYS A 109 7.54 9.33 -6.99
N ASP A 110 8.37 9.50 -8.02
CA ASP A 110 8.43 10.65 -8.89
C ASP A 110 7.86 10.39 -10.29
N ALA A 111 7.25 9.22 -10.53
CA ALA A 111 6.69 8.91 -11.85
C ALA A 111 5.53 9.88 -12.17
N THR A 112 5.81 10.85 -13.03
CA THR A 112 4.87 11.83 -13.57
C THR A 112 3.93 11.15 -14.57
N GLY A 113 2.95 10.42 -14.05
CA GLY A 113 1.87 9.82 -14.82
C GLY A 113 0.79 9.34 -13.88
N ARG A 114 -0.48 9.36 -14.27
CA ARG A 114 -1.57 8.83 -13.44
C ARG A 114 -1.39 7.32 -13.35
N PRO A 115 -0.89 6.78 -12.22
CA PRO A 115 -0.62 5.36 -12.16
C PRO A 115 -1.94 4.62 -11.93
N ALA A 116 -2.14 3.48 -12.59
CA ALA A 116 -3.32 2.65 -12.41
C ALA A 116 -3.47 2.10 -10.97
N GLN A 117 -2.36 2.10 -10.23
CA GLN A 117 -2.29 1.73 -8.82
C GLN A 117 -1.57 2.83 -8.05
N PRO A 118 -2.07 3.23 -6.86
CA PRO A 118 -1.37 4.19 -6.03
C PRO A 118 0.05 3.67 -5.68
N PRO A 119 1.07 4.54 -5.70
CA PRO A 119 2.46 4.14 -5.51
C PRO A 119 2.67 3.47 -4.14
N SER A 120 3.66 2.57 -4.09
CA SER A 120 4.10 1.91 -2.86
C SER A 120 5.21 2.71 -2.16
N CYS A 121 5.07 4.03 -2.17
CA CYS A 121 5.94 4.93 -1.43
C CYS A 121 5.23 6.23 -1.08
N VAL A 122 5.83 6.96 -0.13
CA VAL A 122 5.44 8.28 0.33
C VAL A 122 6.62 9.22 0.13
N ARG A 123 6.35 10.43 -0.35
CA ARG A 123 7.33 11.51 -0.54
C ARG A 123 6.77 12.79 0.08
N ILE A 124 7.45 13.34 1.07
CA ILE A 124 7.05 14.59 1.74
C ILE A 124 8.14 15.64 1.48
N PRO A 125 7.81 16.79 0.84
CA PRO A 125 8.74 17.90 0.73
C PRO A 125 8.93 18.58 2.09
N TYR A 126 10.15 19.00 2.38
CA TYR A 126 10.47 19.88 3.49
C TYR A 126 11.58 20.86 3.06
N ARG A 127 11.71 21.96 3.78
CA ARG A 127 12.88 22.84 3.64
C ARG A 127 13.79 22.60 4.82
N GLU A 128 15.08 22.52 4.56
CA GLU A 128 16.05 22.64 5.63
C GLU A 128 16.02 24.10 6.07
N THR A 129 15.74 24.34 7.34
CA THR A 129 16.05 25.64 7.92
C THR A 129 17.55 25.81 7.81
N ASP A 130 18.01 26.89 7.17
CA ASP A 130 19.41 27.30 7.28
C ASP A 130 19.78 27.21 8.77
N ALA A 131 20.87 26.51 9.07
CA ALA A 131 21.41 26.49 10.41
C ALA A 131 21.86 27.92 10.73
N ASP A 132 20.91 28.74 11.17
CA ASP A 132 21.13 30.12 11.53
C ASP A 132 22.05 30.15 12.75
N GLU A 133 22.99 31.08 12.67
CA GLU A 133 24.24 31.16 13.39
C GLU A 133 24.11 30.92 14.91
N ARG A 134 24.91 30.00 15.44
CA ARG A 134 25.32 30.06 16.86
C ARG A 134 26.73 29.53 17.08
#